data_AF-A0A0C2YLI9-F1
#
_entry.id   AF-A0A0C2YLI9-F1
#
_cell.length_a   1.000
_cell.length_b   1.000
_cell.length_c   1.000
_cell.angle_alpha   90.00
_cell.angle_beta   90.00
_cell.angle_gamma   90.00
#
_symmetry.space_group_name_H-M   'P 1'
#
loop_
_entity.id
_entity.type
_entity.pdbx_description
1 polymer ?
#
loop_
_entity_poly.entity_id
_entity_poly.type
_entity_poly.pdbx_seq_one_letter_code
_entity_poly.pdbx_strand_id
1 'polypeptide(L)'
;MLDGMESRAHLLDASRGGFKLRFDQAEAAMAAMVPLPRDMTLADQYSKMHATVMWASGGLAGCRFYQHLSLDDVVRVMTGHFRLQLVPLVDPNSDSPQGDQDEPQDDVAISPPS
;
A
#
# COMPACT_ATOMS: atom_id res chain seq x y z
N MET A 1 -7.35 -13.51 -0.68
CA MET A 1 -6.19 -13.06 0.11
C MET A 1 -4.95 -13.27 -0.75
N LEU A 2 -4.40 -12.22 -1.35
CA LEU A 2 -3.09 -12.30 -2.00
C LEU A 2 -2.05 -12.09 -0.91
N ASP A 3 -1.64 -13.22 -0.32
CA ASP A 3 -0.59 -13.28 0.69
C ASP A 3 0.69 -12.66 0.13
N GLY A 4 1.37 -11.88 0.96
CA GLY A 4 2.48 -11.00 0.60
C GLY A 4 3.51 -11.67 -0.30
N MET A 5 3.52 -11.30 -1.58
CA MET A 5 4.61 -11.63 -2.49
C MET A 5 5.89 -10.93 -2.01
N GLU A 6 6.73 -11.67 -1.30
CA GLU A 6 8.08 -11.24 -0.95
C GLU A 6 8.98 -11.28 -2.20
N SER A 7 8.96 -10.20 -2.99
CA SER A 7 9.90 -10.00 -4.08
C SER A 7 11.18 -9.35 -3.55
N ARG A 8 12.34 -9.88 -3.93
CA ARG A 8 13.62 -9.24 -3.64
C ARG A 8 13.80 -8.02 -4.55
N ALA A 9 13.95 -6.86 -3.92
CA ALA A 9 14.21 -5.59 -4.58
C ALA A 9 15.60 -5.09 -4.21
N HIS A 10 16.26 -4.45 -5.17
CA HIS A 10 17.57 -3.83 -5.02
C HIS A 10 17.47 -2.35 -5.36
N LEU A 11 18.08 -1.50 -4.54
CA LEU A 11 18.27 -0.09 -4.87
C LEU A 11 19.35 0.03 -5.95
N LEU A 12 18.98 0.61 -7.09
CA LEU A 12 19.93 0.93 -8.17
C LEU A 12 20.54 2.32 -8.01
N ASP A 13 19.72 3.26 -7.54
CA ASP A 13 20.09 4.66 -7.36
C ASP A 13 19.18 5.29 -6.31
N ALA A 14 19.69 6.27 -5.57
CA ALA A 14 18.93 7.04 -4.60
C ALA A 14 19.45 8.47 -4.49
N SER A 15 18.51 9.38 -4.26
CA SER A 15 18.75 10.77 -3.95
C SER A 15 17.91 11.15 -2.73
N ARG A 16 18.08 12.39 -2.25
CA ARG A 16 17.24 12.92 -1.18
C ARG A 16 15.75 12.92 -1.54
N GLY A 17 15.40 13.02 -2.83
CA GLY A 17 14.02 13.15 -3.29
C GLY A 17 13.34 11.86 -3.74
N GLY A 18 14.11 10.80 -4.00
CA GLY A 18 13.55 9.57 -4.55
C GLY A 18 14.62 8.53 -4.85
N PHE A 19 14.18 7.37 -5.32
CA PHE A 19 15.04 6.21 -5.52
C PHE A 19 14.50 5.30 -6.63
N LYS A 20 15.40 4.48 -7.17
CA LYS A 20 15.10 3.53 -8.24
C LYS A 20 15.34 2.11 -7.74
N LEU A 21 14.35 1.25 -7.96
CA LEU A 21 14.39 -0.16 -7.60
C LEU A 21 14.54 -1.06 -8.84
N ARG A 22 15.21 -2.20 -8.65
CA ARG A 22 15.18 -3.36 -9.55
C ARG A 22 14.65 -4.57 -8.80
N PHE A 23 13.71 -5.28 -9.40
CA PHE A 23 13.13 -6.49 -8.83
C PHE A 23 13.69 -7.73 -9.50
N ASP A 24 14.00 -8.75 -8.71
CA ASP A 24 14.43 -10.04 -9.27
C ASP A 24 13.23 -10.81 -9.87
N GLN A 25 12.05 -10.70 -9.24
CA GLN A 25 10.79 -11.23 -9.77
C GLN A 25 10.00 -10.10 -10.44
N ALA A 26 10.39 -9.75 -11.67
CA ALA A 26 9.88 -8.59 -12.39
C ALA A 26 8.36 -8.62 -12.57
N GLU A 27 7.80 -9.68 -13.17
CA GLU A 27 6.37 -9.76 -13.53
C GLU A 27 5.45 -9.61 -12.31
N ALA A 28 5.69 -10.39 -11.26
CA ALA A 28 5.00 -10.33 -9.99
C ALA A 28 5.06 -8.95 -9.33
N ALA A 29 6.25 -8.35 -9.27
CA ALA A 29 6.43 -7.04 -8.67
C ALA A 29 5.69 -5.94 -9.45
N MET A 30 5.73 -5.99 -10.79
CA MET A 30 5.01 -5.02 -11.62
C MET A 30 3.49 -5.15 -11.45
N ALA A 31 2.96 -6.37 -11.40
CA ALA A 31 1.54 -6.61 -11.16
C ALA A 31 1.09 -6.05 -9.79
N ALA A 32 1.92 -6.22 -8.75
CA ALA A 32 1.63 -5.70 -7.42
C ALA A 32 1.64 -4.16 -7.34
N MET A 33 2.36 -3.47 -8.24
CA MET A 33 2.50 -2.01 -8.21
C MET A 33 1.35 -1.25 -8.87
N VAL A 34 0.50 -1.91 -9.63
CA VAL A 34 -0.64 -1.29 -10.31
C VAL A 34 -1.85 -1.23 -9.36
N PRO A 35 -2.68 -0.16 -9.41
CA PRO A 35 -2.54 1.04 -10.22
C PRO A 35 -1.49 2.00 -9.68
N LEU A 36 -0.94 2.83 -10.58
CA LEU A 36 -0.02 3.91 -10.25
C LEU A 36 -0.75 5.27 -10.28
N PRO A 37 -0.33 6.27 -9.48
CA PRO A 37 0.73 6.19 -8.46
C PRO A 37 0.34 5.28 -7.29
N ARG A 38 1.33 4.63 -6.66
CA ARG A 38 1.06 3.71 -5.53
C ARG A 38 1.96 3.97 -4.33
N ASP A 39 1.34 4.15 -3.17
CA ASP A 39 2.07 4.42 -1.94
C ASP A 39 2.74 3.18 -1.37
N MET A 40 3.89 3.43 -0.76
CA MET A 40 4.69 2.41 -0.09
C MET A 40 5.47 2.98 1.09
N THR A 41 5.89 2.06 1.95
CA THR A 41 6.84 2.32 3.01
C THR A 41 8.13 1.56 2.70
N LEU A 42 9.25 2.28 2.74
CA LEU A 42 10.58 1.70 2.80
C LEU A 42 11.02 1.72 4.27
N ALA A 43 11.23 0.55 4.84
CA ALA A 43 11.61 0.39 6.24
C ALA A 43 12.96 -0.30 6.35
N ASP A 44 13.84 0.23 7.19
CA ASP A 44 15.03 -0.47 7.62
C ASP A 44 15.05 -0.59 9.15
N GLN A 45 16.19 -0.99 9.73
CA GLN A 45 16.29 -1.20 11.17
C GLN A 45 16.23 0.08 12.01
N TYR A 46 16.33 1.26 11.40
CA TYR A 46 16.39 2.54 12.12
C TYR A 46 15.16 3.41 11.88
N SER A 47 14.56 3.34 10.68
CA SER A 47 13.54 4.30 10.26
C SER A 47 12.55 3.70 9.27
N LYS A 48 11.36 4.31 9.23
CA LYS A 48 10.36 4.11 8.18
C LYS A 48 10.25 5.38 7.35
N MET A 49 10.35 5.23 6.04
CA MET A 49 10.27 6.32 5.07
C MET A 49 9.09 6.07 4.14
N HIS A 50 8.26 7.09 3.96
CA HIS A 50 7.10 7.01 3.07
C HIS A 50 7.47 7.50 1.67
N ALA A 51 7.01 6.77 0.66
CA ALA A 51 7.25 7.06 -0.72
C ALA A 51 6.09 6.63 -1.61
N THR A 52 6.07 7.13 -2.82
CA THR A 52 5.10 6.73 -3.85
C THR A 52 5.85 6.22 -5.07
N VAL A 53 5.44 5.05 -5.56
CA VAL A 53 5.83 4.54 -6.87
C VAL A 53 5.16 5.41 -7.93
N MET A 54 5.98 6.09 -8.74
CA MET A 54 5.52 6.99 -9.78
C MET A 54 5.44 6.29 -11.14
N TRP A 55 6.33 5.34 -11.39
CA TRP A 55 6.35 4.52 -12.59
C TRP A 55 6.92 3.13 -12.26
N ALA A 56 6.44 2.12 -12.98
CA ALA A 56 6.92 0.74 -12.87
C ALA A 56 6.88 0.09 -14.25
N SER A 57 8.03 -0.42 -14.73
CA SER A 57 8.13 -1.10 -16.03
C SER A 57 9.39 -1.96 -16.12
N GLY A 58 9.29 -3.12 -16.79
CA GLY A 58 10.45 -3.98 -17.08
C GLY A 58 11.22 -4.45 -15.84
N GLY A 59 10.55 -4.63 -14.70
CA GLY A 59 11.18 -4.99 -13.43
C GLY A 59 11.90 -3.84 -12.73
N LEU A 60 11.70 -2.60 -13.19
CA LEU A 60 12.20 -1.38 -12.57
C LEU A 60 11.06 -0.54 -12.04
N ALA A 61 11.30 0.19 -10.97
CA ALA A 61 10.36 1.17 -10.45
C ALA A 61 11.07 2.45 -10.00
N GLY A 62 10.46 3.60 -10.27
CA GLY A 62 10.91 4.89 -9.78
C GLY A 62 9.98 5.40 -8.69
N CYS A 63 10.56 5.73 -7.54
CA CYS A 63 9.84 6.12 -6.36
C CYS A 63 10.23 7.54 -5.93
N ARG A 64 9.27 8.28 -5.38
CA ARG A 64 9.49 9.61 -4.79
C ARG A 64 9.21 9.56 -3.30
N PHE A 65 10.13 10.07 -2.48
CA PHE A 65 9.88 10.22 -1.04
C PHE A 65 8.88 11.35 -0.77
N TYR A 66 8.06 11.19 0.25
CA TYR A 66 7.16 12.25 0.73
C TYR A 66 7.91 13.43 1.32
N GLN A 67 9.06 13.18 1.92
CA GLN A 67 9.93 14.19 2.48
C GLN A 67 11.35 13.97 1.97
N HIS A 68 12.09 15.07 1.79
CA HIS A 68 13.50 14.94 1.45
C HIS A 68 14.28 14.30 2.60
N LEU A 69 14.98 13.22 2.28
CA LEU A 69 15.85 12.54 3.23
C LEU A 69 17.11 13.35 3.51
N SER A 70 17.75 13.10 4.66
CA SER A 70 19.12 13.55 4.89
C SER A 70 20.09 12.79 3.98
N LEU A 71 21.33 13.28 3.83
CA LEU A 71 22.34 12.54 3.07
C LEU A 71 22.73 11.24 3.77
N ASP A 72 22.77 11.24 5.10
CA ASP A 72 23.06 10.05 5.90
C ASP A 72 22.00 8.97 5.70
N ASP A 73 20.72 9.36 5.64
CA ASP A 73 19.62 8.43 5.33
C ASP A 73 19.75 7.83 3.93
N VAL A 74 20.14 8.64 2.93
CA VAL A 74 20.35 8.14 1.57
C VAL A 74 21.47 7.10 1.54
N VAL A 75 22.63 7.41 2.12
CA VAL A 75 23.77 6.49 2.19
C VAL A 75 23.36 5.19 2.89
N ARG A 76 22.71 5.32 4.05
CA ARG A 76 22.24 4.18 4.85
C ARG A 76 21.29 3.27 4.08
N VAL A 77 20.33 3.85 3.37
CA VAL A 77 19.36 3.10 2.55
C VAL A 77 20.06 2.41 1.37
N MET A 78 21.02 3.06 0.72
CA MET A 78 21.76 2.48 -0.40
C MET A 78 22.68 1.33 -0.01
N THR A 79 23.27 1.36 1.19
CA THR A 79 24.23 0.34 1.65
C THR A 79 23.61 -0.72 2.56
N GLY A 80 22.40 -0.47 3.07
CA GLY A 80 21.75 -1.29 4.07
C GLY A 80 20.74 -2.29 3.52
N HIS A 81 20.14 -3.05 4.44
CA HIS A 81 18.98 -3.87 4.15
C HIS A 81 17.70 -3.08 4.39
N PHE A 82 16.73 -3.23 3.49
CA PHE A 82 15.43 -2.60 3.61
C PHE A 82 14.32 -3.61 3.31
N ARG A 83 13.11 -3.28 3.76
CA ARG A 83 11.86 -3.94 3.42
C ARG A 83 10.95 -2.95 2.75
N LEU A 84 10.24 -3.40 1.73
CA LEU A 84 9.22 -2.63 1.04
C LEU A 84 7.84 -3.16 1.44
N GLN A 85 6.93 -2.24 1.74
CA GLN A 85 5.55 -2.56 1.99
C GLN A 85 4.66 -1.61 1.19
N LEU A 86 3.88 -2.16 0.25
CA LEU A 86 2.86 -1.39 -0.44
C LEU A 86 1.70 -1.09 0.52
N VAL A 87 1.17 0.13 0.44
CA VAL A 87 -0.08 0.46 1.14
C VAL A 87 -1.21 -0.32 0.45
N PRO A 88 -2.11 -0.95 1.22
CA PRO A 88 -3.31 -1.59 0.67
C PRO A 88 -4.11 -0.59 -0.16
N LEU A 89 -4.65 -1.04 -1.30
CA LEU A 89 -5.64 -0.24 -2.02
C LEU A 89 -6.88 -0.19 -1.14
N VAL A 90 -7.25 1.01 -0.71
CA VAL A 90 -8.55 1.21 -0.06
C VAL A 90 -9.59 1.13 -1.16
N ASP A 91 -10.50 0.15 -1.09
CA ASP A 91 -11.68 0.14 -1.95
C ASP A 91 -12.61 1.25 -1.45
N PRO A 92 -12.85 2.32 -2.24
CA PRO A 92 -13.70 3.43 -1.80
C PRO A 92 -15.18 3.03 -1.62
N ASN A 93 -15.56 1.80 -2.00
CA ASN A 93 -16.90 1.26 -1.85
C ASN A 93 -17.09 0.41 -0.57
N SER A 94 -16.07 0.27 0.28
CA SER A 94 -16.15 -0.57 1.48
C SER A 94 -16.88 0.08 2.67
N ASP A 95 -17.28 1.35 2.56
CA ASP A 95 -18.20 2.01 3.50
C ASP A 95 -19.62 2.04 2.91
N SER A 96 -20.33 0.92 2.96
CA SER A 96 -21.79 0.96 3.02
C SER A 96 -22.17 0.72 4.47
N PRO A 97 -22.71 1.71 5.21
CA PRO A 97 -23.35 1.42 6.49
C PRO A 97 -24.51 0.49 6.19
N GLN A 98 -24.39 -0.76 6.62
CA GLN A 98 -25.45 -1.74 6.57
C GLN A 98 -26.60 -1.16 7.40
N GLY A 99 -27.63 -0.69 6.70
CA GLY A 99 -28.84 -0.20 7.33
C GLY A 99 -29.53 -1.37 8.03
N ASP A 100 -29.46 -1.38 9.35
CA ASP A 100 -30.35 -2.17 10.19
C ASP A 100 -31.77 -1.58 10.03
N GLN A 101 -32.49 -2.03 9.01
CA GLN A 101 -33.96 -2.05 9.01
C GLN A 101 -34.40 -3.45 9.40
N ASP A 102 -34.49 -3.69 10.70
CA ASP A 102 -35.35 -4.70 11.27
C ASP A 102 -36.39 -3.98 12.14
N GLU A 103 -37.44 -3.44 11.51
CA GLU A 103 -38.71 -3.22 12.21
C GLU A 103 -39.48 -4.55 12.18
N PRO A 104 -39.69 -5.24 13.32
CA PRO A 104 -40.62 -6.34 13.36
C PRO A 104 -42.05 -5.79 13.27
N GLN A 105 -42.78 -6.23 12.23
CA GLN A 105 -44.24 -6.15 12.16
C GLN A 105 -44.84 -6.99 13.29
N ASP A 106 -45.36 -6.35 14.33
CA ASP A 106 -46.29 -7.01 15.26
C ASP A 106 -47.72 -6.83 14.75
N ASP A 107 -48.15 -7.85 14.01
CA ASP A 107 -49.52 -8.17 13.69
C ASP A 107 -50.16 -8.84 14.93
N VAL A 108 -50.97 -8.10 15.69
CA VAL A 108 -51.88 -8.71 16.68
C VAL A 108 -53.27 -8.11 16.54
N ALA A 109 -54.10 -8.79 15.74
CA ALA A 109 -55.53 -8.72 15.83
C ALA A 109 -56.04 -9.60 16.99
N ILE A 110 -56.73 -9.05 18.00
CA ILE A 110 -57.90 -9.71 18.64
C ILE A 110 -58.90 -8.63 19.15
N SER A 111 -60.05 -8.61 18.48
CA SER A 111 -61.46 -8.23 18.75
C SER A 111 -61.96 -7.42 19.99
N PRO A 112 -63.09 -6.67 19.83
CA PRO A 112 -63.91 -6.04 20.91
C PRO A 112 -64.98 -7.05 21.45
N PRO A 113 -66.03 -6.73 22.26
CA PRO A 113 -66.46 -5.50 22.96
C PRO A 113 -66.90 -5.71 24.45
N SER A 114 -67.35 -4.64 25.13
CA SER A 114 -68.68 -4.52 25.79
C SER A 114 -68.95 -3.07 26.18
#